data_AF-A0A645G801-F1
#
_entry.id   AF-A0A645G801-F1
#
_cell.length_a   1.000
_cell.length_b   1.000
_cell.length_c   1.000
_cell.angle_alpha   90.00
_cell.angle_beta   90.00
_cell.angle_gamma   90.00
#
_symmetry.space_group_name_H-M   'P 1'
#
loop_
_entity.id
_entity.type
_entity.pdbx_description
1 polymer ?
#
loop_
_entity_poly.entity_id
_entity_poly.type
_entity_poly.pdbx_seq_one_letter_code
_entity_poly.pdbx_strand_id
1 'polypeptide(L)'
;MKFHDPCNYTVQLPRAGSGNTHKDWYALRFAETLLLRAEAYLDINRPDLAAADVNVVRARAHAKPVSASNIDIDYILDERARELYGEEWRLIALRRTGKLIERVRKYNDNPLCPGAHIEEHNFRWPIPQIQIDLNIDAEFPQNPGY
;
A
#
# COMPACT_ATOMS: atom_id res chain seq x y z
N MET A 1 0.28 17.70 1.33
CA MET A 1 1.10 17.67 2.56
C MET A 1 2.29 18.58 2.33
N LYS A 2 2.46 19.67 3.09
CA LYS A 2 3.61 20.57 2.92
C LYS A 2 4.80 19.95 3.64
N PHE A 3 5.85 19.63 2.89
CA PHE A 3 7.14 19.27 3.46
C PHE A 3 7.73 20.54 4.08
N HIS A 4 8.06 20.51 5.37
CA HIS A 4 8.61 21.67 6.05
C HIS A 4 10.10 21.77 5.78
N ASP A 5 10.57 23.00 5.60
CA ASP A 5 11.99 23.31 5.49
C ASP A 5 12.71 22.91 6.80
N PRO A 6 13.69 21.98 6.74
CA PRO A 6 14.41 21.51 7.92
C PRO A 6 15.24 22.61 8.60
N CYS A 7 15.53 23.73 7.93
CA CYS A 7 16.31 24.82 8.50
C CYS A 7 15.48 25.86 9.28
N ASN A 8 14.15 25.85 9.16
CA ASN A 8 13.27 26.89 9.70
C ASN A 8 12.12 26.34 10.57
N TYR A 9 12.30 25.19 11.22
CA TYR A 9 11.22 24.51 11.96
C TYR A 9 10.92 25.11 13.36
N THR A 10 11.82 25.91 13.94
CA THR A 10 11.68 26.48 15.30
C THR A 10 11.24 27.96 15.33
N VAL A 11 11.18 28.64 14.19
CA VAL A 11 10.92 30.09 14.13
C VAL A 11 9.43 30.48 14.27
N GLN A 12 8.53 29.52 14.54
CA GLN A 12 7.09 29.76 14.66
C GLN A 12 6.55 29.31 16.04
N LEU A 13 6.53 30.22 17.03
CA LEU A 13 5.84 30.07 18.32
C LEU A 13 4.37 30.52 18.20
N PRO A 14 3.33 29.89 18.82
CA PRO A 14 3.23 28.62 19.53
C PRO A 14 2.40 27.58 18.72
N ARG A 15 3.04 26.55 18.17
CA ARG A 15 2.34 25.44 17.46
C ARG A 15 2.12 24.19 18.30
N ALA A 16 2.39 24.25 19.60
CA ALA A 16 2.02 23.21 20.54
C ALA A 16 0.48 23.11 20.60
N GLY A 17 -0.11 22.23 19.79
CA GLY A 17 -1.55 21.91 19.84
C GLY A 17 -2.32 21.89 18.51
N SER A 18 -1.71 22.20 17.35
CA SER A 18 -2.43 22.29 16.06
C SER A 18 -2.20 21.09 15.11
N GLY A 19 -1.84 19.92 15.63
CA GLY A 19 -1.65 18.69 14.83
C GLY A 19 -0.40 18.64 13.95
N ASN A 20 0.53 19.59 14.10
CA ASN A 20 1.80 19.58 13.37
C ASN A 20 2.78 18.57 14.00
N THR A 21 3.25 17.63 13.22
CA THR A 21 4.32 16.68 13.60
C THR A 21 5.64 17.08 12.94
N HIS A 22 6.70 17.10 13.72
CA HIS A 22 8.08 17.34 13.26
C HIS A 22 8.88 16.03 13.22
N LYS A 23 8.18 14.89 13.19
CA LYS A 23 8.79 13.57 13.08
C LYS A 23 9.05 13.27 11.61
N ASP A 24 10.21 12.69 11.35
CA ASP A 24 10.54 12.16 10.04
C ASP A 24 9.52 11.10 9.64
N TRP A 25 9.13 11.12 8.37
CA TRP A 25 8.26 10.12 7.80
C TRP A 25 9.06 9.26 6.84
N TYR A 26 8.98 7.94 7.01
CA TYR A 26 9.70 7.01 6.16
C TYR A 26 9.11 7.04 4.75
N ALA A 27 9.92 7.43 3.76
CA ALA A 27 9.57 7.26 2.36
C ALA A 27 9.73 5.80 1.93
N LEU A 28 10.77 5.13 2.44
CA LEU A 28 11.13 3.74 2.18
C LEU A 28 11.85 3.20 3.42
N ARG A 29 11.72 1.89 3.67
CA ARG A 29 12.50 1.22 4.71
C ARG A 29 12.78 -0.23 4.40
N PHE A 30 13.81 -0.77 5.05
CA PHE A 30 14.35 -2.09 4.72
C PHE A 30 13.33 -3.23 4.78
N ALA A 31 12.40 -3.24 5.74
CA ALA A 31 11.39 -4.32 5.80
C ALA A 31 10.43 -4.30 4.60
N GLU A 32 10.14 -3.14 4.01
CA GLU A 32 9.35 -3.08 2.79
C GLU A 32 10.08 -3.78 1.64
N THR A 33 11.39 -3.54 1.51
CA THR A 33 12.24 -4.20 0.51
C THR A 33 12.27 -5.71 0.71
N LEU A 34 12.36 -6.19 1.96
CA LEU A 34 12.30 -7.62 2.27
C LEU A 34 10.95 -8.23 1.88
N LEU A 35 9.83 -7.56 2.20
CA LEU A 35 8.51 -8.06 1.84
C LEU A 35 8.25 -8.02 0.33
N LEU A 36 8.79 -7.02 -0.38
CA LEU A 36 8.75 -6.97 -1.85
C LEU A 36 9.59 -8.09 -2.48
N ARG A 37 10.76 -8.39 -1.90
CA ARG A 37 11.60 -9.50 -2.34
C ARG A 37 10.96 -10.86 -2.04
N ALA A 38 10.32 -11.01 -0.89
CA ALA A 38 9.56 -12.22 -0.55
C ALA A 38 8.43 -12.49 -1.54
N GLU A 39 7.75 -11.44 -1.99
CA GLU A 39 6.74 -11.53 -3.05
C GLU A 39 7.35 -11.99 -4.38
N ALA A 40 8.45 -11.37 -4.82
CA ALA A 40 9.15 -11.81 -6.02
C ALA A 40 9.66 -13.26 -5.92
N TYR A 41 10.04 -13.72 -4.72
CA TYR A 41 10.40 -15.12 -4.50
C TYR A 41 9.22 -16.07 -4.65
N LEU A 42 8.01 -15.67 -4.27
CA LEU A 42 6.81 -16.46 -4.58
C LEU A 42 6.57 -16.58 -6.08
N ASP A 43 6.74 -15.49 -6.83
CA ASP A 43 6.55 -15.49 -8.28
C ASP A 43 7.52 -16.45 -9.01
N ILE A 44 8.73 -16.64 -8.48
CA ILE A 44 9.70 -17.59 -9.03
C ILE A 44 9.67 -18.97 -8.35
N ASN A 45 8.59 -19.31 -7.63
CA ASN A 45 8.40 -20.58 -6.92
C ASN A 45 9.50 -20.92 -5.90
N ARG A 46 9.94 -19.91 -5.13
CA ARG A 46 10.93 -20.03 -4.04
C ARG A 46 10.34 -19.64 -2.68
N PRO A 47 9.33 -20.38 -2.17
CA PRO A 47 8.69 -20.07 -0.90
C PRO A 47 9.63 -20.22 0.31
N ASP A 48 10.70 -21.00 0.16
CA ASP A 48 11.79 -21.13 1.15
C ASP A 48 12.47 -19.78 1.40
N LEU A 49 12.80 -19.06 0.32
CA LEU A 49 13.45 -17.74 0.40
C LEU A 49 12.45 -16.66 0.83
N ALA A 50 11.21 -16.75 0.38
CA ALA A 50 10.14 -15.85 0.81
C ALA A 50 9.91 -15.94 2.34
N ALA A 51 9.85 -17.16 2.87
CA ALA A 51 9.71 -17.38 4.31
C ALA A 51 10.92 -16.86 5.09
N ALA A 52 12.14 -17.01 4.56
CA ALA A 52 13.34 -16.47 5.19
C ALA A 52 13.25 -14.94 5.33
N ASP A 53 12.89 -14.24 4.25
CA ASP A 53 12.74 -12.77 4.26
C ASP A 53 11.64 -12.29 5.22
N VAL A 54 10.48 -12.95 5.18
CA VAL A 54 9.37 -12.67 6.11
C VAL A 54 9.80 -12.92 7.56
N ASN A 55 10.57 -13.98 7.82
CA ASN A 55 11.03 -14.30 9.17
C ASN A 55 12.07 -13.30 9.71
N VAL A 56 12.82 -12.60 8.87
CA VAL A 56 13.68 -11.47 9.32
C VAL A 56 12.82 -10.36 9.93
N VAL A 57 11.73 -10.01 9.26
CA VAL A 57 10.77 -9.00 9.74
C VAL A 57 10.10 -9.47 11.04
N ARG A 58 9.63 -10.72 11.05
CA ARG A 58 8.93 -11.31 12.20
C ARG A 58 9.82 -11.44 13.42
N ALA A 59 11.07 -11.86 13.25
CA ALA A 59 12.03 -11.97 14.34
C ALA A 59 12.30 -10.60 14.98
N ARG A 60 12.44 -9.54 14.17
CA ARG A 60 12.57 -8.16 14.66
C ARG A 60 11.36 -7.75 15.51
N ALA A 61 10.16 -8.13 15.10
CA ALA A 61 8.91 -7.85 15.80
C ALA A 61 8.57 -8.85 16.92
N HIS A 62 9.45 -9.81 17.23
CA HIS A 62 9.21 -10.92 18.16
C HIS A 62 7.95 -11.76 17.85
N ALA A 63 7.56 -11.82 16.58
CA ALA A 63 6.47 -12.66 16.10
C ALA A 63 6.92 -14.11 15.88
N LYS A 64 5.97 -15.05 15.98
CA LYS A 64 6.25 -16.49 15.75
C LYS A 64 6.76 -16.70 14.33
N PRO A 65 7.85 -17.45 14.10
CA PRO A 65 8.32 -17.71 12.75
C PRO A 65 7.26 -18.46 11.92
N VAL A 66 7.27 -18.22 10.61
CA VAL A 66 6.37 -18.86 9.65
C VAL A 66 7.11 -19.92 8.85
N SER A 67 6.43 -21.03 8.57
CA SER A 67 6.91 -22.09 7.68
C SER A 67 6.72 -21.69 6.23
N ALA A 68 7.65 -22.11 5.35
CA ALA A 68 7.54 -21.91 3.91
C ALA A 68 6.23 -22.48 3.31
N SER A 69 5.68 -23.53 3.91
CA SER A 69 4.39 -24.11 3.51
C SER A 69 3.19 -23.18 3.66
N ASN A 70 3.31 -22.15 4.51
CA ASN A 70 2.22 -21.23 4.83
C ASN A 70 2.40 -19.87 4.15
N ILE A 71 3.47 -19.70 3.36
CA ILE A 71 3.72 -18.47 2.63
C ILE A 71 2.98 -18.52 1.30
N ASP A 72 2.01 -17.64 1.16
CA ASP A 72 1.34 -17.29 -0.08
C ASP A 72 1.23 -15.76 -0.19
N ILE A 73 0.66 -15.28 -1.30
CA ILE A 73 0.51 -13.84 -1.52
C ILE A 73 -0.36 -13.17 -0.45
N ASP A 74 -1.39 -13.87 0.05
CA ASP A 74 -2.28 -13.33 1.06
C ASP A 74 -1.60 -13.20 2.42
N TYR A 75 -0.72 -14.14 2.78
CA TYR A 75 0.14 -14.07 3.96
C TYR A 75 1.11 -12.89 3.88
N ILE A 76 1.79 -12.70 2.75
CA ILE A 76 2.70 -11.57 2.57
C ILE A 76 1.93 -10.25 2.65
N LEU A 77 0.76 -10.16 2.02
CA LEU A 77 -0.10 -8.98 2.11
C LEU A 77 -0.57 -8.72 3.55
N ASP A 78 -0.90 -9.75 4.33
CA ASP A 78 -1.22 -9.61 5.76
C ASP A 78 -0.02 -9.12 6.56
N GLU A 79 1.18 -9.64 6.27
CA GLU A 79 2.40 -9.22 6.95
C GLU A 79 2.75 -7.78 6.62
N ARG A 80 2.63 -7.36 5.36
CA ARG A 80 2.76 -5.96 4.94
C ARG A 80 1.79 -5.05 5.69
N ALA A 81 0.55 -5.48 5.90
CA ALA A 81 -0.43 -4.69 6.65
C ALA A 81 -0.08 -4.55 8.15
N ARG A 82 0.49 -5.59 8.78
CA ARG A 82 0.96 -5.55 10.17
C ARG A 82 2.20 -4.69 10.35
N GLU A 83 3.12 -4.81 9.41
CA GLU A 83 4.46 -4.23 9.50
C GLU A 83 4.51 -2.78 9.00
N LEU A 84 3.80 -2.45 7.91
CA LEU A 84 3.84 -1.15 7.22
C LEU A 84 2.55 -0.33 7.41
N TYR A 85 1.85 -0.54 8.53
CA TYR A 85 0.61 0.18 8.80
C TYR A 85 0.81 1.70 8.80
N GLY A 86 0.14 2.40 7.89
CA GLY A 86 0.25 3.86 7.74
C GLY A 86 1.52 4.34 7.02
N GLU A 87 2.39 3.44 6.58
CA GLU A 87 3.64 3.75 5.87
C GLU A 87 3.58 3.30 4.40
N GLU A 88 2.96 2.16 4.12
CA GLU A 88 2.80 1.66 2.76
C GLU A 88 1.62 2.33 2.03
N TRP A 89 1.82 2.63 0.75
CA TRP A 89 0.73 2.91 -0.18
C TRP A 89 -0.05 1.64 -0.54
N ARG A 90 -0.87 1.18 0.41
CA ARG A 90 -1.57 -0.11 0.34
C ARG A 90 -2.40 -0.28 -0.93
N LEU A 91 -3.03 0.80 -1.41
CA LEU A 91 -3.81 0.79 -2.64
C LEU A 91 -2.97 0.34 -3.86
N ILE A 92 -1.71 0.80 -3.96
CA ILE A 92 -0.82 0.44 -5.07
C ILE A 92 -0.46 -1.05 -4.99
N ALA A 93 -0.07 -1.54 -3.81
CA ALA A 93 0.29 -2.94 -3.64
C ALA A 93 -0.89 -3.88 -3.94
N LEU A 94 -2.09 -3.55 -3.49
CA LEU A 94 -3.30 -4.32 -3.75
C LEU A 94 -3.71 -4.29 -5.23
N ARG A 95 -3.52 -3.17 -5.94
CA ARG A 95 -3.75 -3.10 -7.39
C ARG A 95 -2.73 -3.95 -8.13
N ARG A 96 -1.44 -3.82 -7.82
CA ARG A 96 -0.36 -4.55 -8.48
C ARG A 96 -0.51 -6.07 -8.34
N THR A 97 -0.97 -6.53 -7.18
CA THR A 97 -1.22 -7.96 -6.89
C THR A 97 -2.59 -8.46 -7.36
N GLY A 98 -3.45 -7.59 -7.91
CA GLY A 98 -4.81 -7.95 -8.32
C GLY A 98 -5.78 -8.21 -7.17
N LYS A 99 -5.36 -7.96 -5.92
CA LYS A 99 -6.11 -8.31 -4.70
C LYS A 99 -7.02 -7.19 -4.18
N LEU A 100 -7.06 -6.02 -4.84
CA LEU A 100 -7.81 -4.85 -4.36
C LEU A 100 -9.30 -5.15 -4.13
N ILE A 101 -10.03 -5.58 -5.17
CA ILE A 101 -11.48 -5.75 -5.10
C ILE A 101 -11.85 -6.83 -4.09
N GLU A 102 -11.19 -8.00 -4.18
CA GLU A 102 -11.37 -9.14 -3.26
C GLU A 102 -11.23 -8.70 -1.80
N ARG A 103 -10.13 -8.01 -1.47
CA ARG A 103 -9.79 -7.68 -0.10
C ARG A 103 -10.60 -6.50 0.45
N VAL A 104 -10.94 -5.52 -0.38
CA VAL A 104 -11.85 -4.44 0.05
C VAL A 104 -13.22 -5.01 0.39
N ARG A 105 -13.78 -5.89 -0.45
CA ARG A 105 -15.08 -6.54 -0.18
C ARG A 105 -15.02 -7.44 1.07
N LYS A 106 -13.91 -8.15 1.28
CA LYS A 106 -13.74 -9.09 2.40
C LYS A 106 -13.54 -8.41 3.76
N TYR A 107 -12.75 -7.33 3.81
CA TYR A 107 -12.29 -6.74 5.08
C TYR A 107 -12.94 -5.40 5.44
N ASN A 108 -13.67 -4.76 4.52
CA ASN A 108 -14.46 -3.58 4.87
C ASN A 108 -15.82 -4.00 5.44
N ASP A 109 -15.89 -4.03 6.76
CA ASP A 109 -17.05 -4.40 7.58
C ASP A 109 -17.94 -3.20 7.96
N ASN A 110 -17.73 -2.02 7.36
CA ASN A 110 -18.55 -0.85 7.65
C ASN A 110 -20.02 -1.12 7.30
N PRO A 111 -20.95 -1.13 8.28
CA PRO A 111 -22.35 -1.46 8.03
C PRO A 111 -23.07 -0.46 7.13
N LEU A 112 -22.59 0.78 7.04
CA LEU A 112 -23.15 1.82 6.16
C LEU A 112 -22.58 1.76 4.74
N CYS A 113 -21.47 1.07 4.53
CA CYS A 113 -20.77 0.99 3.24
C CYS A 113 -20.02 -0.34 3.13
N PRO A 114 -20.73 -1.48 3.16
CA PRO A 114 -20.11 -2.80 3.18
C PRO A 114 -19.30 -3.01 1.91
N GLY A 115 -18.05 -3.47 2.04
CA GLY A 115 -17.16 -3.64 0.89
C GLY A 115 -16.89 -2.34 0.12
N ALA A 116 -17.11 -1.17 0.72
CA ALA A 116 -17.02 0.15 0.11
C ALA A 116 -17.93 0.36 -1.13
N HIS A 117 -18.91 -0.53 -1.36
CA HIS A 117 -19.63 -0.63 -2.64
C HIS A 117 -18.70 -0.67 -3.86
N ILE A 118 -17.51 -1.26 -3.71
CA ILE A 118 -16.50 -1.25 -4.77
C ILE A 118 -16.93 -2.14 -5.94
N GLU A 119 -16.87 -1.57 -7.14
CA GLU A 119 -17.17 -2.25 -8.39
C GLU A 119 -15.88 -2.62 -9.14
N GLU A 120 -15.97 -3.53 -10.10
CA GLU A 120 -14.82 -4.01 -10.87
C GLU A 120 -14.06 -2.88 -11.59
N HIS A 121 -14.81 -1.90 -12.11
CA HIS A 121 -14.23 -0.76 -12.83
C HIS A 121 -13.38 0.15 -11.91
N ASN A 122 -13.60 0.13 -10.59
CA ASN A 122 -12.83 0.92 -9.60
C ASN A 122 -11.39 0.44 -9.39
N PHE A 123 -11.01 -0.66 -10.03
CA PHE A 123 -9.61 -1.08 -10.11
C PHE A 123 -8.75 -0.01 -10.79
N ARG A 124 -9.27 0.67 -11.82
CA ARG A 124 -8.62 1.83 -12.48
C ARG A 124 -9.33 3.11 -12.04
N TRP A 125 -8.61 4.23 -12.05
CA TRP A 125 -9.25 5.53 -11.82
C TRP A 125 -9.74 6.13 -13.14
N PRO A 126 -10.80 6.96 -13.12
CA PRO A 126 -11.23 7.67 -14.31
C PRO A 126 -10.13 8.63 -14.76
N ILE A 127 -9.95 8.72 -16.07
CA ILE A 127 -9.20 9.80 -16.69
C ILE A 127 -10.05 11.06 -16.56
N PRO A 128 -9.52 12.20 -16.06
CA PRO A 128 -10.30 13.42 -15.96
C PRO A 128 -10.86 13.85 -17.32
N GLN A 129 -12.17 14.13 -17.40
CA GLN A 129 -12.84 14.44 -18.67
C GLN A 129 -12.18 15.60 -19.41
N ILE A 130 -11.74 16.64 -18.69
CA ILE A 130 -11.01 17.76 -19.27
C ILE A 130 -9.73 17.34 -20.02
N GLN A 131 -9.06 16.26 -19.60
CA GLN A 131 -7.86 15.76 -20.30
C GLN A 131 -8.23 15.01 -21.57
N ILE A 132 -9.40 14.35 -21.60
CA ILE A 132 -9.94 13.72 -22.80
C ILE A 132 -10.36 14.79 -23.81
N ASP A 133 -11.12 15.79 -23.35
CA ASP A 133 -11.64 16.87 -24.20
C ASP A 133 -10.52 17.76 -24.79
N LEU A 134 -9.38 17.88 -24.11
CA LEU A 134 -8.21 18.60 -24.60
C LEU A 134 -7.47 17.87 -25.72
N ASN A 135 -7.67 16.56 -25.86
CA ASN A 135 -6.98 15.79 -26.89
C ASN A 135 -7.73 15.85 -28.22
N ILE A 136 -7.20 16.62 -29.16
CA ILE A 136 -7.81 16.86 -30.48
C ILE A 136 -7.26 15.95 -31.58
N ASP A 137 -6.05 15.40 -31.40
CA ASP A 137 -5.28 14.78 -32.48
C ASP A 137 -5.28 13.24 -32.44
N ALA A 138 -5.83 12.63 -31.39
CA ALA A 138 -5.90 11.17 -31.25
C ALA A 138 -7.11 10.71 -30.43
N GLU A 139 -7.62 9.51 -30.73
CA GLU A 139 -8.60 8.83 -29.86
C GLU A 139 -7.97 8.55 -28.49
N PHE A 140 -8.60 9.09 -27.43
CA PHE A 140 -8.18 8.87 -26.06
C PHE A 140 -9.38 8.43 -25.21
N PRO A 141 -9.76 7.15 -25.33
CA PRO A 141 -10.95 6.63 -24.68
C PRO A 141 -10.78 6.56 -23.16
N GLN A 142 -11.90 6.66 -22.46
CA GLN A 142 -11.98 6.49 -21.02
C GLN A 142 -11.65 5.05 -20.60
N ASN A 143 -11.22 4.86 -19.35
CA ASN A 143 -11.11 3.54 -18.76
C ASN A 143 -12.48 2.82 -18.73
N PRO A 144 -12.54 1.50 -18.98
CA PRO A 144 -13.80 0.77 -19.01
C PRO A 144 -14.62 0.97 -17.74
N GLY A 145 -15.91 1.30 -17.90
CA GLY A 145 -16.86 1.50 -16.80
C GLY A 145 -16.96 2.93 -16.25
N TYR A 146 -16.27 3.89 -16.85
CA TYR A 146 -16.36 5.32 -16.55
C TYR A 146 -16.88 6.13 -17.73
#